data_AF-A0A9X0TRB5-F1
#
_entry.id   AF-A0A9X0TRB5-F1
#
_cell.length_a   1.000
_cell.length_b   1.000
_cell.length_c   1.000
_cell.angle_alpha   90.00
_cell.angle_beta   90.00
_cell.angle_gamma   90.00
#
_symmetry.space_group_name_H-M   'P 1'
#
loop_
_entity.id
_entity.type
_entity.pdbx_description
1 polymer ?
#
loop_
_entity_poly.entity_id
_entity_poly.type
_entity_poly.pdbx_seq_one_letter_code
_entity_poly.pdbx_strand_id
1 'polypeptide(L)' 'MVDHPHLGERRPEIFPSARMLVEAPYIILYETVPDTDGGEIYSVEIVRVIDGRRNLRTLF' A
#
# COMPACT_ATOMS: atom_id res chain seq x y z
N MET A 1 6.82 7.08 -3.96
CA MET A 1 6.60 5.65 -3.66
C MET A 1 7.82 4.81 -4.03
N VAL A 2 8.33 4.85 -5.26
CA VAL A 2 9.50 4.04 -5.68
C VAL A 2 10.77 4.37 -4.89
N ASP A 3 11.04 5.65 -4.64
CA ASP A 3 12.26 6.06 -3.92
C ASP A 3 12.19 5.82 -2.40
N HIS A 4 10.98 5.60 -1.87
CA HIS A 4 10.73 5.47 -0.43
C HIS A 4 9.57 4.47 -0.20
N PRO A 5 9.81 3.17 -0.45
CA PRO A 5 8.77 2.14 -0.43
C PRO A 5 8.16 1.88 0.96
N HIS A 6 8.82 2.29 2.04
CA HIS A 6 8.30 2.18 3.41
C HIS A 6 7.41 3.35 3.85
N LEU A 7 7.12 4.32 2.98
CA LEU A 7 6.23 5.45 3.32
C LEU A 7 4.78 5.03 3.60
N GLY A 8 4.32 3.94 2.97
CA GLY A 8 3.01 3.38 3.23
C GLY A 8 2.95 2.67 4.58
N GLU A 9 1.90 2.97 5.33
CA GLU A 9 1.62 2.35 6.62
C GLU A 9 1.33 0.86 6.41
N ARG A 10 1.91 -0.02 7.24
CA ARG A 10 1.57 -1.44 7.24
C ARG A 10 0.11 -1.61 7.68
N ARG A 11 -0.66 -2.39 6.91
CA ARG A 11 -2.08 -2.72 7.18
C ARG A 11 -2.30 -4.24 7.16
N PRO A 12 -1.64 -5.01 8.05
CA PRO A 12 -1.69 -6.47 8.05
C PRO A 12 -3.11 -7.04 8.20
N GLU A 13 -4.06 -6.22 8.69
CA GLU A 13 -5.48 -6.54 8.77
C GLU A 13 -6.17 -6.69 7.40
N ILE A 14 -5.60 -6.18 6.30
CA ILE A 14 -6.10 -6.39 4.93
C ILE A 14 -5.52 -7.69 4.36
N PHE A 15 -4.19 -7.81 4.40
CA PHE A 15 -3.40 -9.03 4.19
C PHE A 15 -1.99 -8.83 4.77
N PRO A 16 -1.22 -9.89 5.08
CA PRO A 16 -0.03 -9.78 5.95
C PRO A 16 1.04 -8.77 5.52
N SER A 17 1.33 -8.65 4.22
CA SER A 17 2.34 -7.76 3.62
C SER A 17 1.80 -6.40 3.19
N ALA A 18 0.50 -6.12 3.42
CA ALA A 18 -0.15 -4.94 2.87
C ALA A 18 0.45 -3.65 3.43
N ARG A 19 0.75 -2.73 2.52
CA ARG A 19 1.04 -1.33 2.80
C ARG A 19 0.02 -0.43 2.13
N MET A 20 -0.33 0.65 2.79
CA MET A 20 -1.31 1.61 2.32
C MET A 20 -0.69 3.00 2.22
N LEU A 21 -0.78 3.61 1.04
CA LEU A 21 -0.45 5.01 0.80
C LEU A 21 -1.72 5.77 0.43
N VAL A 22 -1.97 6.87 1.14
CA VAL A 22 -3.08 7.78 0.85
C VAL A 22 -2.56 8.95 0.03
N GLU A 23 -3.05 9.05 -1.20
CA GLU A 23 -2.78 10.16 -2.10
C GLU A 23 -4.12 10.70 -2.58
N ALA A 24 -4.74 11.56 -1.76
CA ALA A 24 -6.11 11.98 -1.93
C ALA A 24 -6.39 12.44 -3.38
N PRO A 25 -7.43 11.90 -4.05
CA PRO A 25 -8.54 11.10 -3.51
C PRO A 25 -8.31 9.57 -3.48
N TYR A 26 -7.13 9.10 -3.83
CA TYR A 26 -6.83 7.69 -4.00
C TYR A 26 -6.21 7.06 -2.76
N ILE A 27 -6.51 5.76 -2.60
CA ILE A 27 -5.83 4.87 -1.66
C ILE A 27 -5.12 3.82 -2.51
N ILE A 28 -3.81 3.69 -2.31
CA ILE A 28 -2.96 2.73 -3.01
C ILE A 28 -2.59 1.63 -2.03
N LEU A 29 -3.01 0.40 -2.32
CA LEU A 29 -2.58 -0.80 -1.63
C LEU A 29 -1.47 -1.46 -2.43
N TYR A 30 -0.38 -1.77 -1.76
CA TYR A 30 0.78 -2.37 -2.38
C TYR A 30 1.53 -3.26 -1.39
N GLU A 31 2.46 -4.04 -1.90
CA GLU A 31 3.43 -4.78 -1.09
C GLU A 31 4.85 -4.58 -1.65
N THR A 32 5.85 -4.90 -0.82
CA THR A 32 7.26 -4.85 -1.21
C THR A 32 7.81 -6.27 -1.24
N VAL A 33 8.72 -6.56 -2.17
CA VAL A 33 9.43 -7.84 -2.22
C VAL A 33 10.92 -7.59 -2.01
N PRO A 34 11.52 -8.10 -0.91
CA PRO A 34 10.88 -8.82 0.19
C PRO A 34 10.01 -7.88 1.07
N ASP A 35 9.04 -8.45 1.80
CA ASP A 35 8.29 -7.71 2.81
C ASP A 35 9.14 -7.54 4.07
N THR A 36 9.99 -6.52 4.06
CA THR A 36 10.85 -6.14 5.17
C THR A 36 10.62 -4.67 5.53
N ASP A 37 11.00 -4.27 6.75
CA ASP A 37 11.00 -2.87 7.19
C ASP A 37 12.38 -2.20 7.00
N GLY A 38 13.36 -2.96 6.52
CA GLY A 38 14.68 -2.44 6.17
C GLY A 38 15.48 -3.42 5.31
N GLY A 39 16.48 -2.88 4.61
CA GLY A 39 17.24 -3.62 3.60
C GLY A 39 16.77 -3.29 2.19
N GLU A 40 17.38 -3.96 1.22
CA GLU A 40 17.09 -3.72 -0.20
C GLU A 40 15.71 -4.29 -0.57
N ILE A 41 14.91 -3.46 -1.22
CA ILE A 41 13.65 -3.87 -1.84
C ILE A 41 13.90 -4.04 -3.33
N TYR A 42 13.58 -5.22 -3.85
CA TYR A 42 13.75 -5.55 -5.26
C TYR A 42 12.58 -5.05 -6.10
N SER A 43 11.36 -5.12 -5.56
CA SER A 43 10.16 -4.66 -6.25
C SER A 43 9.09 -4.12 -5.31
N VAL A 44 8.24 -3.27 -5.88
CA VAL A 44 7.01 -2.77 -5.25
C VAL A 44 5.85 -3.17 -6.15
N GLU A 45 4.91 -3.93 -5.60
CA GLU A 45 3.77 -4.46 -6.36
C GLU A 45 2.49 -3.74 -5.96
N ILE A 46 1.88 -3.02 -6.91
CA ILE A 46 0.61 -2.34 -6.68
C ILE A 46 -0.51 -3.37 -6.77
N VAL A 47 -1.07 -3.71 -5.61
CA VAL A 47 -2.17 -4.68 -5.48
C VAL A 47 -3.50 -4.06 -5.90
N ARG A 48 -3.75 -2.81 -5.49
CA ARG A 48 -4.99 -2.11 -5.85
C ARG A 48 -4.83 -0.59 -5.78
N VAL A 49 -5.51 0.10 -6.69
CA VAL A 49 -5.76 1.55 -6.59
C VAL A 49 -7.26 1.76 -6.39
N ILE A 50 -7.63 2.45 -5.30
CA ILE A 50 -9.01 2.67 -4.90
C ILE A 50 -9.28 4.17 -4.97
N ASP A 51 -10.31 4.58 -5.71
CA ASP A 51 -10.81 5.95 -5.67
C ASP A 51 -11.76 6.11 -4.47
N GLY A 52 -11.33 6.87 -3.47
CA GLY A 52 -12.11 7.12 -2.27
C GLY A 52 -13.45 7.82 -2.55
N ARG A 53 -13.55 8.60 -3.64
CA ARG A 53 -14.81 9.28 -4.00
C ARG A 53 -15.87 8.31 -4.50
N ARG A 54 -15.46 7.21 -5.13
CA ARG A 54 -16.38 6.18 -5.63
C ARG A 54 -16.64 5.05 -4.63
N ASN A 55 -15.68 4.76 -3.75
CA ASN A 55 -15.68 3.47 -3.05
C ASN A 55 -15.54 3.53 -1.52
N LEU A 56 -15.61 4.69 -0.87
CA LEU A 56 -15.57 4.75 0.61
C LEU A 56 -16.79 4.13 1.31
N ARG A 57 -17.83 3.67 0.59
CA ARG A 57 -18.92 2.86 1.16
C ARG A 57 -18.57 1.38 1.38
N THR A 58 -17.42 0.91 0.87
CA THR A 58 -16.95 -0.47 1.04
C THR A 58 -15.63 -0.59 1.80
N LEU A 59 -15.11 0.52 2.32
CA LEU A 59 -14.02 0.50 3.30
C LEU A 59 -14.63 0.66 4.70
N PHE A 60 -14.77 -0.47 5.38
CA PHE A 60 -15.25 -0.69 6.76
C PHE A 60 -16.78 -0.75 6.94
#